data_AF-A0A7H4PEF1-F1
#
_entry.id   AF-A0A7H4PEF1-F1
#
_cell.length_a   1.000
_cell.length_b   1.000
_cell.length_c   1.000
_cell.angle_alpha   90.00
_cell.angle_beta   90.00
_cell.angle_gamma   90.00
#
_symmetry.space_group_name_H-M   'P 1'
#
loop_
_entity.id
_entity.type
_entity.pdbx_description
1 polymer ?
#
loop_
_entity_poly.entity_id
_entity_poly.type
_entity_poly.pdbx_seq_one_letter_code
_entity_poly.pdbx_strand_id
1 'polypeptide(L)'
;MADSIPPLSRRVPGLTYPHNDLLFWWVEGGAVALLGLLVLGVSGFWLLLRRPGVRQLALLACLMPILLHTQLEYPLYQSPVHWLFVLILVNLAGSLSVRRTDATARIHRALHAAGTLRR
;
A
#
# COMPACT_ATOMS: atom_id res chain seq x y z
N MET A 1 -29.60 -32.43 -28.23
CA MET A 1 -30.33 -31.63 -27.24
C MET A 1 -29.48 -31.37 -25.99
N ALA A 2 -28.18 -31.05 -26.16
CA ALA A 2 -27.23 -30.85 -25.07
C ALA A 2 -26.52 -29.47 -25.10
N ASP A 3 -26.86 -28.61 -26.07
CA ASP A 3 -26.14 -27.34 -26.34
C ASP A 3 -26.78 -26.09 -25.71
N SER A 4 -27.71 -26.24 -24.77
CA SER A 4 -28.42 -25.09 -24.19
C SER A 4 -28.17 -24.92 -22.70
N ILE A 5 -27.02 -25.36 -22.18
CA ILE A 5 -26.59 -24.97 -20.83
C ILE A 5 -25.98 -23.56 -20.96
N PRO A 6 -26.69 -22.46 -20.62
CA PRO A 6 -26.06 -21.14 -20.56
C PRO A 6 -24.82 -21.21 -19.67
N PRO A 7 -23.74 -20.48 -20.07
CA PRO A 7 -22.49 -20.49 -19.34
C PRO A 7 -22.74 -20.16 -17.87
N LEU A 8 -21.96 -20.78 -16.99
CA LEU A 8 -22.11 -20.65 -15.54
C LEU A 8 -22.13 -19.18 -15.07
N SER A 9 -21.51 -18.29 -15.84
CA SER A 9 -21.54 -16.84 -15.61
C SER A 9 -22.92 -16.19 -15.65
N ARG A 10 -23.86 -16.78 -16.38
CA ARG A 10 -25.25 -16.30 -16.46
C ARG A 10 -26.13 -16.86 -15.34
N ARG A 11 -25.69 -17.92 -14.65
CA ARG A 11 -26.46 -18.61 -13.59
C ARG A 11 -26.02 -18.25 -12.18
N VAL A 12 -24.75 -17.87 -12.01
CA VAL A 12 -24.17 -17.50 -10.71
C VAL A 12 -23.87 -16.00 -10.72
N PRO A 13 -24.70 -15.17 -10.04
CA PRO A 13 -24.39 -13.76 -9.83
C PRO A 13 -23.03 -13.66 -9.14
N GLY A 14 -22.04 -13.07 -9.83
CA GLY A 14 -20.67 -12.93 -9.31
C GLY A 14 -19.57 -13.51 -10.21
N LEU A 15 -19.87 -14.42 -11.14
CA LEU A 15 -18.84 -14.97 -12.05
C LEU A 15 -18.47 -14.03 -13.21
N THR A 16 -19.18 -12.92 -13.38
CA THR A 16 -19.01 -12.00 -14.52
C THR A 16 -17.89 -10.99 -14.27
N TYR A 17 -17.52 -10.75 -13.00
CA TYR A 17 -16.48 -9.80 -12.62
C TYR A 17 -15.32 -10.52 -11.92
N PRO A 18 -14.08 -10.10 -12.18
CA PRO A 18 -12.93 -10.69 -11.51
C PRO A 18 -13.00 -10.45 -10.00
N HIS A 19 -12.77 -11.49 -9.21
CA HIS A 19 -12.73 -11.42 -7.75
C HIS A 19 -11.51 -10.67 -7.20
N ASN A 20 -10.53 -10.37 -8.06
CA ASN A 20 -9.36 -9.57 -7.70
C ASN A 20 -9.63 -8.10 -8.03
N ASP A 21 -9.48 -7.24 -7.03
CA ASP A 21 -9.64 -5.78 -7.15
C ASP A 21 -8.73 -5.13 -8.17
N LEU A 22 -7.51 -5.65 -8.33
CA LEU A 22 -6.59 -5.15 -9.33
C LEU A 22 -7.16 -5.34 -10.75
N LEU A 23 -7.75 -6.51 -11.01
CA LEU A 23 -8.41 -6.80 -12.28
C LEU A 23 -9.72 -6.02 -12.41
N PHE A 24 -10.47 -5.87 -11.32
CA PHE A 24 -11.72 -5.10 -11.33
C PHE A 24 -11.46 -3.64 -11.71
N TRP A 25 -10.51 -2.98 -11.05
CA TRP A 25 -10.14 -1.59 -11.36
C TRP A 25 -9.49 -1.43 -12.72
N TRP A 26 -8.81 -2.45 -13.23
CA TRP A 26 -8.33 -2.43 -14.61
C TRP A 26 -9.49 -2.46 -15.60
N VAL A 27 -10.48 -3.34 -15.41
CA VAL A 27 -11.65 -3.43 -16.31
C VAL A 27 -12.47 -2.14 -16.27
N GLU A 28 -12.63 -1.51 -15.11
CA GLU A 28 -13.45 -0.31 -14.94
C GLU A 28 -12.72 0.99 -15.29
N GLY A 29 -11.47 1.15 -14.86
CA GLY A 29 -10.68 2.39 -15.02
C GLY A 29 -9.54 2.30 -16.03
N GLY A 30 -9.36 1.16 -16.69
CA GLY A 30 -8.36 0.95 -17.74
C GLY A 30 -6.92 1.18 -17.27
N ALA A 31 -6.08 1.68 -18.19
CA ALA A 31 -4.68 1.97 -17.90
C ALA A 31 -4.49 3.07 -16.84
N VAL A 32 -5.45 4.00 -16.70
CA VAL A 32 -5.36 5.12 -15.76
C VAL A 32 -5.44 4.61 -14.32
N ALA A 33 -6.39 3.71 -14.02
CA ALA A 33 -6.49 3.09 -12.71
C ALA A 33 -5.21 2.30 -12.35
N LEU A 34 -4.69 1.51 -13.30
CA LEU A 34 -3.46 0.76 -13.11
C LEU A 34 -2.26 1.67 -12.83
N LEU A 35 -2.12 2.79 -13.56
CA LEU A 35 -1.05 3.76 -13.33
C LEU A 35 -1.16 4.41 -11.94
N GLY A 36 -2.37 4.78 -11.51
CA GLY A 36 -2.59 5.33 -10.17
C GLY A 36 -2.18 4.35 -9.07
N LEU A 37 -2.58 3.08 -9.19
CA LEU A 37 -2.18 2.02 -8.27
C LEU A 37 -0.68 1.76 -8.29
N LEU A 38 -0.07 1.76 -9.46
CA LEU A 38 1.37 1.54 -9.60
C LEU A 38 2.15 2.68 -8.95
N VAL A 39 1.75 3.94 -9.16
CA VAL A 39 2.37 5.10 -8.50
C VAL A 39 2.23 5.00 -6.99
N LEU A 40 1.04 4.65 -6.49
CA LEU A 40 0.77 4.54 -5.05
C LEU A 40 1.56 3.39 -4.41
N GLY A 41 1.59 2.22 -5.05
CA GLY A 41 2.33 1.05 -4.61
C GLY A 41 3.84 1.28 -4.63
N VAL A 42 4.39 1.81 -5.73
CA VAL A 42 5.83 2.06 -5.88
C VAL A 42 6.29 3.15 -4.91
N SER A 43 5.54 4.25 -4.77
CA SER A 43 5.91 5.33 -3.84
C SER A 43 5.84 4.88 -2.37
N GLY A 44 4.82 4.11 -1.99
CA GLY A 44 4.71 3.52 -0.66
C GLY A 44 5.84 2.52 -0.37
N PHE A 45 6.14 1.65 -1.31
CA PHE A 45 7.22 0.67 -1.17
C PHE A 45 8.60 1.35 -1.10
N TRP A 46 8.82 2.37 -1.92
CA TRP A 46 10.06 3.14 -1.91
C TRP A 46 10.25 3.94 -0.61
N LEU A 47 9.19 4.48 -0.04
CA LEU A 47 9.21 5.14 1.27
C LEU A 47 9.66 4.18 2.39
N LEU A 48 9.24 2.92 2.32
CA LEU A 48 9.59 1.88 3.30
C LEU A 48 11.01 1.34 3.10
N LEU A 49 11.48 1.24 1.85
CA LEU A 49 12.77 0.64 1.51
C LEU A 49 13.96 1.60 1.41
N ARG A 50 13.74 2.92 1.29
CA ARG A 50 14.86 3.86 1.07
C ARG A 50 15.87 3.87 2.22
N ARG A 51 15.41 3.72 3.46
CA ARG A 51 16.25 3.60 4.68
C ARG A 51 15.52 2.77 5.75
N PRO A 52 15.48 1.45 5.60
CA PRO A 52 14.68 0.60 6.47
C PRO A 52 15.21 0.63 7.89
N GLY A 53 14.44 1.20 8.82
CA GLY A 53 14.55 0.97 10.24
C GLY A 53 13.63 -0.17 10.66
N VAL A 54 13.88 -0.77 11.82
CA VAL A 54 13.07 -1.87 12.38
C VAL A 54 11.57 -1.55 12.36
N ARG A 55 11.20 -0.31 12.67
CA ARG A 55 9.80 0.15 12.66
C ARG A 55 9.18 0.15 11.26
N GLN A 56 9.93 0.52 10.22
CA GLN A 56 9.43 0.54 8.83
C GLN A 56 9.28 -0.89 8.28
N LEU A 57 10.19 -1.80 8.63
CA LEU A 57 10.04 -3.23 8.31
C LEU A 57 8.85 -3.86 9.03
N ALA A 58 8.65 -3.53 10.32
CA ALA A 58 7.49 -4.01 11.06
C ALA A 58 6.17 -3.55 10.42
N LEU A 59 6.09 -2.30 9.95
CA LEU A 59 4.92 -1.79 9.23
C LEU A 59 4.71 -2.51 7.89
N LEU A 60 5.78 -2.83 7.16
CA LEU A 60 5.68 -3.62 5.93
C LEU A 60 5.20 -5.05 6.23
N ALA A 61 5.70 -5.66 7.31
CA ALA A 61 5.25 -6.98 7.76
C ALA A 61 3.78 -6.99 8.20
N CYS A 62 3.28 -5.90 8.80
CA CYS A 62 1.86 -5.74 9.12
C CYS A 62 0.98 -5.54 7.88
N LEU A 63 1.50 -4.90 6.82
CA LEU A 63 0.77 -4.72 5.55
C LEU A 63 0.67 -6.02 4.74
N MET A 64 1.71 -6.85 4.78
CA MET A 64 1.79 -8.11 4.01
C MET A 64 0.55 -9.02 4.12
N PRO A 65 0.05 -9.39 5.31
CA PRO A 65 -1.09 -10.29 5.41
C PRO A 65 -2.36 -9.71 4.78
N ILE A 66 -2.56 -8.39 4.85
CA ILE A 66 -3.72 -7.73 4.22
C ILE A 66 -3.57 -7.74 2.70
N LEU A 67 -2.38 -7.36 2.20
CA LEU A 67 -2.11 -7.40 0.76
C LEU A 67 -2.27 -8.82 0.20
N LEU A 68 -1.77 -9.84 0.89
CA LEU A 68 -1.88 -11.23 0.45
C LEU A 68 -3.31 -11.76 0.53
N HIS A 69 -4.02 -11.49 1.62
CA HIS A 69 -5.41 -11.94 1.80
C HIS A 69 -6.33 -11.42 0.69
N THR A 70 -6.11 -10.17 0.29
CA THR A 70 -6.93 -9.49 -0.72
C THR A 70 -6.62 -9.93 -2.16
N GLN A 71 -5.52 -10.66 -2.37
CA GLN A 71 -5.23 -11.33 -3.64
C GLN A 71 -5.78 -12.76 -3.71
N LEU A 72 -6.06 -13.41 -2.58
CA LEU A 72 -6.40 -14.84 -2.51
C LEU A 72 -7.88 -15.12 -2.25
N GLU A 73 -8.61 -14.19 -1.64
CA GLU A 73 -10.00 -14.43 -1.23
C GLU A 73 -10.96 -13.32 -1.68
N TYR A 74 -11.21 -12.35 -0.80
CA TYR A 74 -12.23 -11.32 -0.99
C TYR A 74 -11.63 -9.96 -1.34
N PRO A 75 -12.32 -9.21 -2.20
CA PRO A 75 -11.91 -7.88 -2.59
C PRO A 75 -11.89 -6.86 -1.43
N LEU A 76 -10.89 -5.99 -1.41
CA LEU A 76 -10.68 -4.87 -0.48
C LEU A 76 -11.84 -3.86 -0.51
N TYR A 77 -12.51 -3.65 -1.65
CA TYR A 77 -13.62 -2.70 -1.73
C TYR A 77 -14.78 -3.03 -0.78
N GLN A 78 -14.93 -4.29 -0.37
CA GLN A 78 -15.99 -4.70 0.56
C GLN A 78 -15.70 -4.33 2.02
N SER A 79 -14.48 -3.92 2.35
CA SER A 79 -14.09 -3.60 3.71
C SER A 79 -13.45 -2.21 3.84
N PRO A 80 -14.24 -1.18 4.18
CA PRO A 80 -13.72 0.16 4.49
C PRO A 80 -12.69 0.15 5.63
N VAL A 81 -12.80 -0.81 6.55
CA VAL A 81 -11.88 -0.96 7.69
C VAL A 81 -10.47 -1.30 7.23
N HIS A 82 -10.32 -2.23 6.30
CA HIS A 82 -9.00 -2.59 5.76
C HIS A 82 -8.38 -1.42 5.00
N TRP A 83 -9.20 -0.67 4.25
CA TRP A 83 -8.79 0.58 3.61
C TRP A 83 -8.24 1.61 4.59
N LEU A 84 -8.99 1.89 5.66
CA LEU A 84 -8.54 2.81 6.71
C LEU A 84 -7.26 2.33 7.39
N PHE A 85 -7.16 1.02 7.65
CA PHE A 85 -5.98 0.44 8.29
C PHE A 85 -4.72 0.60 7.43
N VAL A 86 -4.81 0.34 6.12
CA VAL A 86 -3.70 0.57 5.17
C VAL A 86 -3.30 2.05 5.16
N LEU A 87 -4.26 2.98 5.09
CA LEU A 87 -3.99 4.42 5.10
C LEU A 87 -3.29 4.87 6.40
N ILE A 88 -3.72 4.36 7.55
CA ILE A 88 -3.09 4.64 8.86
C ILE A 88 -1.64 4.13 8.87
N LEU A 89 -1.39 2.89 8.41
CA LEU A 89 -0.04 2.32 8.39
C LEU A 89 0.90 3.11 7.46
N VAL A 90 0.42 3.52 6.28
CA VAL A 90 1.18 4.36 5.35
C VAL A 90 1.48 5.73 5.95
N ASN A 91 0.49 6.37 6.58
CA ASN A 91 0.69 7.67 7.23
C ASN A 91 1.70 7.58 8.39
N LEU A 92 1.63 6.51 9.18
CA LEU A 92 2.56 6.25 10.27
C LEU A 92 3.98 6.02 9.73
N ALA A 93 4.13 5.26 8.65
CA ALA A 93 5.43 5.06 7.99
C ALA A 93 6.04 6.39 7.51
N GLY A 94 5.25 7.24 6.87
CA GLY A 94 5.69 8.59 6.45
C GLY A 94 6.10 9.47 7.62
N SER A 95 5.27 9.50 8.67
CA SER A 95 5.54 10.30 9.88
C SER A 95 6.81 9.86 10.62
N LEU A 96 7.10 8.55 10.65
CA LEU A 96 8.34 8.02 11.22
C LEU A 96 9.57 8.38 10.37
N SER A 97 9.43 8.37 9.04
CA SER A 97 10.50 8.78 8.12
C SER A 97 10.86 10.26 8.26
N VAL A 98 9.87 11.16 8.42
CA VAL A 98 10.10 12.60 8.65
C VAL A 98 10.81 12.84 9.98
N ARG A 99 10.30 12.28 11.09
CA ARG A 99 10.89 12.44 12.43
C ARG A 99 12.36 11.99 12.50
N ARG A 100 12.72 10.92 11.77
CA ARG A 100 14.11 10.43 11.71
C ARG A 100 15.03 11.44 11.04
N THR A 101 14.61 12.01 9.91
CA THR A 101 15.38 13.04 9.17
C THR A 101 15.57 14.30 10.02
N ASP A 102 14.53 14.76 10.71
CA ASP A 102 14.60 15.94 11.58
C ASP A 102 15.58 15.73 12.75
N ALA A 103 15.55 14.55 13.38
CA ALA A 103 16.49 14.22 14.45
C ALA A 103 17.94 14.25 13.98
N THR A 104 18.25 13.66 12.81
CA THR A 104 19.60 13.70 12.22
C THR A 104 20.03 15.14 11.91
N ALA A 105 19.16 15.96 11.33
CA ALA A 105 19.46 17.35 11.01
C ALA A 105 19.68 18.22 12.26
N ARG A 106 18.95 17.94 13.36
CA ARG A 106 19.13 18.63 14.66
C ARG A 106 20.47 18.30 15.29
N ILE A 107 20.88 17.04 15.28
CA ILE A 107 22.20 16.62 15.80
C ILE A 107 23.32 17.30 15.00
N HIS A 108 23.24 17.28 13.67
CA HIS A 108 24.23 17.94 12.82
C HIS A 108 24.34 19.44 13.13
N ARG A 109 23.20 20.15 13.26
CA ARG A 109 23.18 21.57 13.65
C ARG A 109 23.76 21.83 15.04
N ALA A 110 23.46 20.97 16.02
CA ALA A 110 24.00 21.09 17.37
C ALA A 110 25.53 20.88 17.41
N LEU A 111 26.04 19.89 16.66
CA LEU A 111 27.47 19.65 16.53
C LEU A 111 28.21 20.81 15.87
N HIS A 112 27.65 21.40 14.80
CA HIS A 112 28.20 22.60 14.17
C HIS A 112 28.23 23.80 15.13
N ALA A 113 27.13 24.05 15.87
CA ALA A 113 27.06 25.14 16.84
C ALA A 113 28.06 24.96 18.00
N ALA A 114 28.24 23.74 18.51
CA ALA A 114 29.23 23.44 19.54
C ALA A 114 30.67 23.60 19.03
N GLY A 115 30.93 23.28 17.76
CA GLY A 115 32.22 23.48 17.12
C GLY A 115 32.58 24.96 16.93
N THR A 116 31.60 25.81 16.64
CA THR A 116 31.81 27.27 16.55
C THR A 116 32.06 27.95 17.89
N LEU A 117 31.56 27.41 19.01
CA LEU A 117 31.77 27.96 20.36
C LEU A 117 33.13 27.58 20.98
N ARG A 118 33.87 26.66 20.35
CA ARG A 118 35.13 26.12 20.86
C ARG A 118 36.37 26.76 20.21
N ARG A 119 36.20 27.80 19.40
CA ARG A 119 37.26 28.65 18.82
C ARG A 119 37.16 30.05 19.40
#